data_AF-A0A9D7AE38-F1
#
_entry.id   AF-A0A9D7AE38-F1
#
_cell.length_a   1.000
_cell.length_b   1.000
_cell.length_c   1.000
_cell.angle_alpha   90.00
_cell.angle_beta   90.00
_cell.angle_gamma   90.00
#
_symmetry.space_group_name_H-M   'P 1'
#
loop_
_entity.id
_entity.type
_entity.pdbx_description
1 polymer ?
#
loop_
_entity_poly.entity_id
_entity_poly.type
_entity_poly.pdbx_seq_one_letter_code
_entity_poly.pdbx_strand_id
1 'polypeptide(L)' 'MTYIIAEPCIDIKDKSCIEECPVDCIYEGERMLYIQPDECVDCGA' A
#
# COMPACT_ATOMS: atom_id res chain seq x y z
N MET A 1 7.03 7.25 9.72
CA MET A 1 5.58 7.45 9.97
C MET A 1 4.85 6.78 8.82
N THR A 2 4.67 5.47 8.94
CA THR A 2 4.16 4.62 7.86
C THR A 2 2.75 5.01 7.41
N TYR A 3 2.52 5.00 6.11
CA TYR A 3 1.20 5.14 5.51
C TYR A 3 0.33 3.88 5.71
N ILE A 4 -0.98 4.06 5.87
CA ILE A 4 -1.93 2.95 6.02
C ILE A 4 -2.95 2.96 4.90
N ILE A 5 -3.27 1.77 4.38
CA ILE A 5 -4.36 1.59 3.44
C ILE A 5 -5.64 1.39 4.25
N ALA A 6 -6.64 2.24 4.00
CA ALA A 6 -7.90 2.26 4.73
C ALA A 6 -9.01 1.43 4.05
N GLU A 7 -10.17 1.38 4.69
CA GLU A 7 -11.38 0.66 4.26
C GLU A 7 -11.77 0.82 2.78
N PRO A 8 -11.60 2.00 2.11
CA PRO A 8 -11.95 2.14 0.70
C PRO A 8 -11.23 1.18 -0.26
N CYS A 9 -10.11 0.57 0.14
CA CYS A 9 -9.39 -0.38 -0.69
C CYS A 9 -10.05 -1.78 -0.75
N ILE A 10 -10.96 -2.09 0.19
CA ILE A 10 -11.59 -3.41 0.32
C ILE A 10 -12.39 -3.75 -0.93
N ASP A 11 -12.09 -4.92 -1.53
CA ASP A 11 -12.69 -5.49 -2.74
C ASP A 11 -12.56 -4.63 -4.02
N ILE A 12 -11.90 -3.45 -3.95
CA ILE A 12 -11.56 -2.61 -5.11
C ILE A 12 -10.19 -2.97 -5.66
N LYS A 13 -9.16 -2.92 -4.80
CA LYS A 13 -7.76 -3.18 -5.17
C LYS A 13 -7.32 -2.46 -6.47
N ASP A 14 -7.36 -1.13 -6.46
CA ASP A 14 -7.01 -0.28 -7.62
C ASP A 14 -5.55 -0.44 -8.11
N LYS A 15 -4.63 -0.87 -7.24
CA LYS A 15 -3.21 -1.18 -7.53
C LYS A 15 -2.35 -0.02 -8.04
N SER A 16 -2.91 1.15 -8.35
CA SER A 16 -2.14 2.36 -8.70
C SER A 16 -1.04 2.70 -7.70
N CYS A 17 -1.34 2.59 -6.40
CA CYS A 17 -0.36 2.82 -5.34
C CYS A 17 0.90 1.92 -5.39
N ILE A 18 0.83 0.74 -6.02
CA ILE A 18 1.99 -0.16 -6.17
C ILE A 18 3.01 0.45 -7.12
N GLU A 19 2.56 0.98 -8.26
CA GLU A 19 3.43 1.50 -9.32
C GLU A 19 4.21 2.75 -8.88
N GLU A 20 3.63 3.53 -7.96
CA GLU A 20 4.24 4.75 -7.42
C GLU A 20 5.18 4.47 -6.23
N CYS A 21 5.13 3.27 -5.63
CA CYS A 21 5.91 2.97 -4.44
C CYS A 21 7.40 2.76 -4.79
N PRO A 22 8.34 3.62 -4.34
CA PRO A 22 9.74 3.56 -4.75
C PRO A 22 10.52 2.38 -4.17
N VAL A 23 9.94 1.67 -3.19
CA VAL A 23 10.56 0.59 -2.43
C VAL A 23 9.74 -0.70 -2.48
N ASP A 24 8.70 -0.75 -3.32
CA ASP A 24 7.82 -1.91 -3.50
C ASP A 24 7.27 -2.52 -2.18
N CYS A 25 6.99 -1.69 -1.18
CA CYS A 25 6.58 -2.15 0.16
C CYS A 25 5.07 -2.44 0.29
N ILE A 26 4.35 -2.63 -0.82
CA ILE A 26 2.90 -2.84 -0.85
C ILE A 26 2.60 -4.27 -1.31
N TYR A 27 1.88 -5.01 -0.45
CA TYR A 27 1.56 -6.41 -0.64
C TYR A 27 0.07 -6.61 -0.88
N GLU A 28 -0.28 -7.50 -1.82
CA GLU A 28 -1.67 -7.86 -2.10
C GLU A 28 -2.14 -8.98 -1.16
N GLY A 29 -3.18 -8.71 -0.36
CA GLY A 29 -3.89 -9.74 0.38
C GLY A 29 -5.24 -10.10 -0.25
N GLU A 30 -6.05 -10.90 0.44
CA GLU A 30 -7.31 -11.43 -0.14
C GLU A 30 -8.31 -10.34 -0.52
N ARG A 31 -8.53 -9.36 0.37
CA ARG A 31 -9.56 -8.33 0.18
C ARG A 31 -9.04 -6.91 -0.03
N MET A 32 -7.80 -6.62 0.33
CA MET A 32 -7.21 -5.29 0.19
C MET A 32 -5.69 -5.38 0.06
N LEU A 33 -5.07 -4.25 -0.23
CA LEU A 33 -3.62 -4.07 -0.25
C LEU A 33 -3.13 -3.67 1.15
N TYR A 34 -1.88 -4.00 1.47
CA TYR A 34 -1.25 -3.75 2.77
C TYR A 34 0.14 -3.14 2.59
N ILE A 35 0.44 -2.08 3.33
CA ILE A 35 1.78 -1.46 3.40
C ILE A 35 2.57 -2.12 4.52
N GLN A 36 3.79 -2.56 4.24
CA GLN A 36 4.70 -3.08 5.26
C GLN A 36 5.38 -1.92 6.01
N PRO A 37 5.13 -1.72 7.31
CA PRO A 37 5.69 -0.60 8.07
C PRO A 37 7.20 -0.53 8.13
N ASP A 38 7.89 -1.67 8.18
CA ASP A 38 9.34 -1.71 8.31
C ASP A 38 10.09 -1.35 7.01
N GLU A 39 9.40 -1.44 5.87
CA GLU A 39 9.95 -1.15 4.54
C GLU A 39 9.51 0.22 4.02
N CYS A 40 8.44 0.79 4.58
CA CYS A 40 7.91 2.08 4.17
C CYS A 40 8.86 3.23 4.56
N VAL A 41 9.23 4.04 3.56
CA VAL A 41 10.16 5.18 3.72
C VAL A 41 9.46 6.56 3.74
N ASP A 42 8.15 6.59 4.00
CA ASP A 42 7.35 7.81 4.12
C ASP A 42 7.39 8.74 2.88
N CYS A 43 7.44 8.18 1.66
CA CYS A 43 7.59 8.96 0.43
C CYS A 43 6.35 9.80 0.04
N GLY A 44 5.14 9.33 0.37
CA GLY A 44 3.88 10.04 0.07
C GLY A 44 3.51 10.12 -1.42
N ALA A 45 4.06 9.23 -2.25
CA ALA A 45 3.73 9.08 -3.67
C ALA A 45 2.37 8.41 -3.88
#